data_AF-A0AAD7PHP5-F1
#
_entry.id   AF-A0AAD7PHP5-F1
#
_cell.length_a   1.000
_cell.length_b   1.000
_cell.length_c   1.000
_cell.angle_alpha   90.00
_cell.angle_beta   90.00
_cell.angle_gamma   90.00
#
_symmetry.space_group_name_H-M   'P 1'
#
loop_
_entity.id
_entity.type
_entity.pdbx_description
1 polymer ?
#
loop_
_entity_poly.entity_id
_entity_poly.type
_entity_poly.pdbx_seq_one_letter_code
_entity_poly.pdbx_strand_id
1 'polypeptide(L)'
;MSEFYKALVRRGTRTQCCLMPDWSSEKVLKDEEALCLDATLYGNVARFINHRCSDASLIEIPVQVDTPDRHYYHLAFFTTREVAAMEELTWDYWH
;
A
#
# COMPACT_ATOMS: atom_id res chain seq x y z
N MET A 1 7.52 15.95 -2.34
CA MET A 1 6.44 15.07 -2.83
C MET A 1 6.59 14.95 -4.33
N SER A 2 7.41 14.00 -4.79
CA SER A 2 7.88 13.94 -6.18
C SER A 2 6.79 13.43 -7.13
N GLU A 3 6.96 13.70 -8.43
CA GLU A 3 6.09 13.26 -9.54
C GLU A 3 5.82 11.74 -9.54
N PHE A 4 6.61 10.94 -8.83
CA PHE A 4 6.41 9.50 -8.63
C PHE A 4 5.11 9.17 -7.86
N TYR A 5 4.71 9.99 -6.89
CA TYR A 5 3.44 9.79 -6.16
C TYR A 5 2.22 10.03 -7.05
N LYS A 6 2.32 10.94 -8.02
CA LYS A 6 1.22 11.27 -8.95
C LYS A 6 0.98 10.19 -10.01
N ALA A 7 1.99 9.38 -10.32
CA ALA A 7 1.84 8.22 -11.20
C ALA A 7 1.08 7.07 -10.53
N LEU A 8 1.22 6.92 -9.20
CA LEU A 8 0.53 5.92 -8.37
C LEU A 8 -1.00 6.11 -8.38
N VAL A 9 -1.47 7.36 -8.32
CA VAL A 9 -2.91 7.72 -8.20
C VAL A 9 -3.68 7.68 -9.54
N ARG A 10 -3.01 7.50 -10.68
CA ARG A 10 -3.62 7.66 -12.01
C ARG A 10 -4.28 6.42 -12.60
N ARG A 11 -4.13 5.24 -11.99
CA ARG A 11 -4.77 4.00 -12.48
C ARG A 11 -5.91 3.59 -11.55
N GLY A 12 -7.10 4.12 -11.83
CA GLY A 12 -8.37 3.79 -11.16
C GLY A 12 -8.85 2.37 -11.45
N THR A 13 -8.10 1.36 -11.01
CA THR A 13 -8.48 -0.05 -11.12
C THR A 13 -8.60 -0.66 -9.73
N ARG A 14 -9.86 -0.83 -9.30
CA ARG A 14 -10.36 -1.70 -8.22
C ARG A 14 -9.29 -2.25 -7.26
N THR A 15 -9.15 -1.54 -6.15
CA THR A 15 -8.70 -1.97 -4.82
C THR A 15 -8.51 -3.48 -4.66
N GLN A 16 -7.24 -3.84 -4.81
CA GLN A 16 -6.60 -4.98 -4.18
C GLN A 16 -5.18 -4.47 -3.95
N CYS A 17 -4.58 -4.69 -2.77
CA CYS A 17 -3.20 -4.23 -2.49
C CYS A 17 -2.25 -4.88 -3.50
N CYS A 18 -2.07 -4.22 -4.64
CA CYS A 18 -1.23 -4.66 -5.73
C CYS A 18 0.21 -4.46 -5.27
N LEU A 19 0.85 -5.53 -4.80
CA LEU A 19 2.29 -5.59 -4.80
C LEU A 19 2.69 -5.47 -6.27
N MET A 20 3.33 -4.38 -6.63
CA MET A 20 3.93 -4.20 -7.95
C MET A 20 5.30 -4.88 -7.88
N PRO A 21 5.48 -6.12 -8.36
CA PRO A 21 6.81 -6.68 -8.51
C PRO A 21 7.58 -5.75 -9.44
N ASP A 22 8.73 -5.28 -8.99
CA ASP A 22 9.63 -4.41 -9.77
C ASP A 22 9.46 -2.90 -9.77
N TRP A 23 8.53 -2.25 -9.03
CA TRP A 23 8.26 -0.77 -8.94
C TRP A 23 9.31 0.25 -9.46
N SER A 24 10.61 -0.03 -9.30
CA SER A 24 11.75 0.67 -9.88
C SER A 24 12.04 0.42 -11.38
N SER A 25 11.40 -0.53 -12.05
CA SER A 25 11.63 -0.85 -13.46
C SER A 25 10.68 -0.02 -14.33
N GLU A 26 11.18 0.54 -15.42
CA GLU A 26 10.35 1.28 -16.40
C GLU A 26 9.37 0.36 -17.18
N LYS A 27 9.18 -0.90 -16.76
CA LYS A 27 8.28 -1.83 -17.41
C LYS A 27 6.86 -1.63 -16.91
N VAL A 28 5.95 -1.46 -17.85
CA VAL A 28 4.52 -1.57 -17.56
C VAL A 28 4.21 -3.04 -17.34
N LEU A 29 3.96 -3.43 -16.09
CA LEU A 29 3.49 -4.77 -15.75
C LEU A 29 2.14 -5.03 -16.43
N LYS A 30 1.96 -6.25 -16.92
CA LYS A 30 0.64 -6.73 -17.39
C LYS A 30 -0.22 -7.05 -16.17
N ASP A 31 -1.55 -7.00 -16.32
CA ASP A 31 -2.48 -7.35 -15.24
C ASP A 31 -2.25 -8.78 -14.70
N GLU A 32 -1.73 -9.68 -15.53
CA GLU A 32 -1.35 -11.06 -15.17
C GLU A 32 -0.12 -11.15 -14.25
N GLU A 33 0.63 -10.06 -14.09
CA GLU A 33 1.83 -9.94 -13.26
C GLU A 33 1.56 -9.16 -11.97
N ALA A 34 0.33 -8.64 -11.77
CA ALA A 34 -0.08 -7.97 -10.55
C ALA A 34 -0.21 -8.97 -9.41
N LEU A 35 0.44 -8.69 -8.28
CA LEU A 35 0.40 -9.54 -7.10
C LEU A 35 -0.48 -8.92 -6.03
N CYS A 36 -1.23 -9.73 -5.30
CA CYS A 36 -2.08 -9.27 -4.20
C CYS A 36 -1.56 -9.75 -2.84
N LEU A 37 -1.65 -8.90 -1.81
CA LEU A 37 -1.62 -9.34 -0.41
C LEU A 37 -2.97 -9.93 0.02
N ASP A 38 -3.04 -11.25 0.17
CA ASP A 38 -4.19 -11.92 0.79
C ASP A 38 -3.93 -12.20 2.27
N ALA A 39 -4.62 -11.47 3.15
CA ALA A 39 -4.53 -11.63 4.60
C ALA A 39 -5.69 -12.46 5.20
N THR A 40 -6.43 -13.22 4.39
CA THR A 40 -7.62 -13.97 4.81
C THR A 40 -7.28 -14.98 5.92
N LEU A 41 -6.21 -15.76 5.74
CA LEU A 41 -5.80 -16.81 6.68
C LEU A 41 -4.58 -16.44 7.52
N TYR A 42 -3.66 -15.64 6.96
CA TYR A 42 -2.40 -15.28 7.60
C TYR A 42 -2.11 -13.80 7.40
N GLY A 43 -1.66 -13.12 8.46
CA GLY A 43 -1.33 -11.70 8.42
C GLY A 43 -1.00 -11.18 9.81
N ASN A 44 -0.38 -10.00 9.88
CA ASN A 44 -0.14 -9.31 11.14
C ASN A 44 -1.36 -8.46 11.54
N VAL A 45 -1.20 -7.60 12.55
CA VAL A 45 -2.26 -6.71 13.06
C VAL A 45 -2.87 -5.79 11.98
N ALA A 46 -2.12 -5.46 10.93
CA ALA A 46 -2.57 -4.54 9.90
C ALA A 46 -3.80 -5.04 9.12
N ARG A 47 -4.05 -6.36 9.10
CA ARG A 47 -5.24 -6.96 8.48
C ARG A 47 -6.58 -6.53 9.10
N PHE A 48 -6.53 -5.89 10.27
CA PHE A 48 -7.70 -5.42 11.02
C PHE A 48 -7.89 -3.90 10.95
N ILE A 49 -7.04 -3.16 10.25
CA ILE A 49 -7.20 -1.72 10.05
C ILE A 49 -8.44 -1.50 9.18
N ASN A 50 -9.37 -0.67 9.63
CA ASN A 50 -10.61 -0.41 8.93
C ASN A 50 -10.47 0.66 7.84
N HIS A 51 -11.44 0.64 6.93
CA HIS A 51 -11.57 1.65 5.90
C HIS A 51 -12.16 2.97 6.42
N ARG A 52 -11.64 4.09 5.93
CA ARG A 52 -12.30 5.40 5.99
C ARG A 52 -12.16 6.14 4.67
N CYS A 53 -13.28 6.55 4.05
CA CYS A 53 -13.30 7.21 2.73
C CYS A 53 -12.68 8.61 2.70
N SER A 54 -12.63 9.29 3.83
CA SER A 54 -12.14 10.67 3.93
C SER A 54 -11.42 10.89 5.26
N ASP A 55 -10.27 11.56 5.21
CA ASP A 55 -9.44 11.85 6.39
C ASP A 55 -8.97 10.57 7.13
N ALA A 56 -8.54 9.57 6.36
CA ALA A 56 -7.85 8.40 6.88
C ALA A 56 -6.55 8.81 7.58
N SER A 57 -6.29 8.23 8.76
CA SER A 57 -5.11 8.56 9.56
C SER A 57 -3.83 7.92 9.04
N LEU A 58 -3.94 6.89 8.19
CA LEU A 58 -2.82 6.15 7.63
C LEU A 58 -2.68 6.34 6.12
N ILE A 59 -1.42 6.34 5.67
CA ILE A 59 -1.00 6.20 4.27
C ILE A 59 -0.11 4.97 4.13
N GLU A 60 -0.30 4.20 3.07
CA GLU A 60 0.54 3.08 2.68
C GLU A 60 1.71 3.54 1.82
N ILE A 61 2.91 3.07 2.14
CA ILE A 61 4.13 3.39 1.39
C ILE A 61 4.87 2.08 1.11
N PRO A 62 5.20 1.77 -0.17
CA PRO A 62 6.06 0.65 -0.49
C PRO A 62 7.49 0.94 -0.02
N VAL A 63 8.05 0.02 0.77
CA VAL A 63 9.40 0.11 1.33
C VAL A 63 10.22 -1.07 0.82
N GLN A 64 11.35 -0.76 0.20
CA GLN A 64 12.34 -1.76 -0.15
C GLN A 64 13.19 -2.04 1.09
N VAL A 65 13.26 -3.32 1.47
CA VAL A 65 14.20 -3.79 2.50
C VAL A 65 15.35 -4.47 1.76
N ASP A 66 16.58 -4.26 2.19
CA ASP A 66 17.76 -4.91 1.58
C ASP A 66 17.75 -6.41 1.89
N THR A 67 17.09 -7.17 1.02
CA THR A 67 17.15 -8.63 0.98
C THR A 67 18.01 -9.10 -0.21
N PRO A 68 18.68 -10.26 -0.11
CA PRO A 68 19.51 -10.80 -1.20
C PRO A 68 18.72 -11.11 -2.48
N ASP A 69 17.43 -11.38 -2.30
CA ASP A 69 16.39 -11.56 -3.31
C ASP A 69 15.65 -10.22 -3.44
N ARG A 70 15.51 -9.71 -4.67
CA ARG A 70 15.18 -8.31 -4.96
C ARG A 70 13.81 -8.16 -5.62
N HIS A 71 12.79 -8.87 -5.15
CA HIS A 71 11.56 -9.00 -5.93
C HIS A 71 10.28 -8.38 -5.33
N TYR A 72 10.27 -8.02 -4.04
CA TYR A 72 9.05 -7.54 -3.38
C TYR A 72 9.27 -6.34 -2.47
N TYR A 73 8.37 -5.36 -2.57
CA TYR A 73 8.28 -4.25 -1.63
C TYR A 73 7.41 -4.66 -0.45
N HIS A 74 7.82 -4.27 0.76
CA HIS A 74 6.96 -4.35 1.93
C HIS A 74 6.01 -3.16 1.94
N LEU A 75 4.72 -3.38 2.20
CA LEU A 75 3.80 -2.29 2.48
C LEU A 75 3.95 -1.88 3.96
N ALA A 76 4.29 -0.61 4.18
CA ALA A 76 4.36 -0.02 5.51
C ALA A 76 3.32 1.10 5.64
N PHE A 77 2.67 1.16 6.80
CA PHE A 77 1.73 2.23 7.14
C PHE A 77 2.42 3.34 7.92
N PHE A 78 2.18 4.57 7.51
CA PHE A 78 2.64 5.78 8.21
C PHE A 78 1.43 6.67 8.53
N THR A 79 1.51 7.42 9.62
CA THR A 79 0.47 8.39 9.96
C THR A 79 0.61 9.66 9.14
N THR A 80 -0.49 10.19 8.61
CA THR A 80 -0.51 11.45 7.83
C THR A 80 -0.73 12.69 8.70
N ARG A 81 -1.15 12.49 9.96
CA ARG A 81 -1.40 13.51 10.98
C ARG A 81 -1.11 12.96 12.38
N GLU A 82 -1.15 13.83 13.38
CA GLU A 82 -1.17 13.40 14.77
C GLU A 82 -2.43 12.57 15.06
N VAL A 83 -2.25 11.48 15.79
CA VAL A 83 -3.31 10.53 16.19
C VAL A 83 -3.43 10.57 17.70
N ALA A 84 -4.63 10.84 18.21
CA ALA A 84 -4.86 10.88 19.65
C ALA A 84 -4.79 9.47 20.25
N ALA A 85 -4.50 9.37 21.55
CA ALA A 85 -4.58 8.10 22.25
C ALA A 85 -6.00 7.52 22.14
N MET A 86 -6.09 6.22 21.85
CA MET A 86 -7.35 5.48 21.64
C MET A 86 -8.16 5.89 20.40
N GLU A 87 -7.61 6.75 19.53
CA GLU A 87 -8.20 7.02 18.23
C GLU A 87 -8.04 5.81 17.29
N GLU A 88 -9.08 5.49 16.53
CA GLU A 88 -9.04 4.40 15.57
C GLU A 88 -8.09 4.73 14.40
N LEU A 89 -7.19 3.80 14.11
CA LEU A 89 -6.37 3.86 12.90
C LEU A 89 -7.20 3.42 11.69
N THR A 90 -7.22 4.24 10.65
CA THR A 90 -8.00 3.98 9.44
C THR A 90 -7.20 4.27 8.18
N TRP A 91 -7.52 3.54 7.12
CA TRP A 91 -6.87 3.61 5.82
C TRP A 91 -7.93 3.79 4.71
N ASP A 92 -7.60 4.55 3.67
CA ASP A 92 -8.47 4.66 2.50
C ASP A 92 -8.21 3.48 1.55
N TYR A 93 -9.19 2.59 1.40
CA TYR A 93 -9.05 1.41 0.55
C TYR A 93 -9.14 1.78 -0.94
N TRP A 94 -9.67 2.97 -1.27
CA TRP A 94 -10.00 3.34 -2.64
C TRP A 94 -9.07 4.41 -3.23
N HIS A 95 -7.99 4.75 -2.53
CA HIS A 95 -6.96 5.65 -3.05
C HIS A 95 -5.92 4.93 -3.91
#